data_AF-G0RIL2-F1
#
_entry.id   AF-G0RIL2-F1
#
_cell.length_a   1.000
_cell.length_b   1.000
_cell.length_c   1.000
_cell.angle_alpha   90.00
_cell.angle_beta   90.00
_cell.angle_gamma   90.00
#
_symmetry.space_group_name_H-M   'P 1'
#
loop_
_entity.id
_entity.type
_entity.pdbx_description
1 polymer ?
#
loop_
_entity_poly.entity_id
_entity_poly.type
_entity_poly.pdbx_seq_one_letter_code
_entity_poly.pdbx_strand_id
1 'polypeptide(L)'
;MDEVSGLLREWNASERPLTPGQGNDVGSFQSSLTSVTSSILHGVVGEGQRVYAAYGKEEYGLPMDDQELDRMDLCHTKYFSLLKQRRFLSPISENPQRILDLGCGTGSIWCVEVADDFPGAQVVDTSHALRTMTLMRLSRVPPNCSFELDDIEQTWTWRADSADFIFSRDLILSIRNFPRLIDQAYRHLKPGGWIEFQCHTGLLQCDDGTLRDDSTFRHWANLTKTACERYGTPVDDPTRFKEWFEQRGFECVTEEVYKMPCTPWAKDKRLKLIGAWEQHNLMNHLEGLTMRLFQKSLGWTEDEILVISALLRKELRDLGVHAYWPYYVVYGRKPLRP
;
A
#
# COMPACT_ATOMS: atom_id res chain seq x y z
N MET A 1 -11.02 -17.21 -20.84
CA MET A 1 -10.66 -18.04 -19.68
C MET A 1 -9.27 -18.64 -19.84
N ASP A 2 -8.92 -19.21 -21.00
CA ASP A 2 -7.61 -19.89 -21.20
C ASP A 2 -6.38 -18.97 -21.16
N GLU A 3 -6.49 -17.72 -21.62
CA GLU A 3 -5.35 -16.78 -21.66
C GLU A 3 -5.00 -16.22 -20.26
N VAL A 4 -6.02 -15.99 -19.41
CA VAL A 4 -5.86 -15.51 -18.02
C VAL A 4 -5.34 -16.63 -17.11
N SER A 5 -5.79 -17.87 -17.34
CA SER A 5 -5.25 -19.04 -16.65
C SER A 5 -3.79 -19.34 -17.05
N GLY A 6 -3.36 -18.97 -18.26
CA GLY A 6 -1.97 -19.06 -18.70
C GLY A 6 -1.04 -18.10 -17.94
N LEU A 7 -1.45 -16.84 -17.81
CA LEU A 7 -0.68 -15.80 -17.10
C LEU A 7 -0.53 -16.07 -15.60
N LEU A 8 -1.56 -16.64 -14.95
CA LEU A 8 -1.49 -17.06 -13.54
C LEU A 8 -0.57 -18.28 -13.33
N ARG A 9 -0.43 -19.16 -14.32
CA ARG A 9 0.51 -20.29 -14.27
C ARG A 9 1.96 -19.86 -14.39
N GLU A 10 2.24 -18.82 -15.18
CA GLU A 10 3.58 -18.23 -15.28
C GLU A 10 4.01 -17.56 -13.96
N TRP A 11 3.07 -16.94 -13.24
CA TRP A 11 3.30 -16.42 -11.89
C TRP A 11 3.64 -17.54 -10.90
N ASN A 12 2.81 -18.59 -10.80
CA ASN A 12 3.07 -19.73 -9.91
C ASN A 12 4.37 -20.48 -10.24
N ALA A 13 4.82 -20.47 -11.50
CA ALA A 13 6.07 -21.09 -11.93
C ALA A 13 7.33 -20.27 -11.56
N SER A 14 7.17 -18.99 -11.23
CA SER A 14 8.27 -18.10 -10.84
C SER A 14 8.63 -18.20 -9.34
N GLU A 15 7.77 -18.81 -8.52
CA GLU A 15 8.07 -19.17 -7.13
C GLU A 15 9.04 -20.37 -7.09
N ARG A 16 10.31 -20.11 -6.79
CA ARG A 16 11.22 -21.19 -6.36
C ARG A 16 10.93 -21.50 -4.88
N PRO A 17 10.76 -22.79 -4.50
CA PRO A 17 10.70 -23.15 -3.10
C PRO A 17 12.05 -22.81 -2.44
N LEU A 18 12.00 -21.99 -1.38
CA LEU A 18 13.17 -21.71 -0.55
C LEU A 18 13.54 -22.98 0.22
N THR A 19 14.63 -23.63 -0.20
CA THR A 19 15.25 -24.70 0.60
C THR A 19 15.88 -24.10 1.87
N PRO A 20 15.62 -24.63 3.07
CA PRO A 20 16.26 -24.13 4.30
C PRO A 20 17.78 -24.37 4.25
N GLY A 21 18.55 -23.30 4.06
CA GLY A 21 20.00 -23.32 4.19
C GLY A 21 20.39 -23.21 5.67
N GLN A 22 21.14 -24.19 6.17
CA GLN A 22 21.82 -24.10 7.47
C GLN A 22 22.91 -23.03 7.41
N GLY A 23 22.86 -22.03 8.29
CA GLY A 23 23.88 -21.00 8.41
C GLY A 23 23.68 -20.15 9.66
N ASN A 24 24.46 -20.46 10.70
CA ASN A 24 24.55 -19.72 11.96
C ASN A 24 24.97 -18.26 11.71
N ASP A 25 24.13 -17.31 12.12
CA ASP A 25 24.52 -16.10 12.87
C ASP A 25 23.27 -15.34 13.32
N VAL A 26 22.58 -15.93 14.31
CA VAL A 26 21.38 -15.37 14.98
C VAL A 26 21.78 -14.38 16.11
N GLY A 27 23.07 -14.16 16.33
CA GLY A 27 23.60 -13.51 17.55
C GLY A 27 23.42 -11.99 17.64
N SER A 28 23.24 -11.28 16.52
CA SER A 28 23.30 -9.81 16.51
C SER A 28 21.96 -9.11 16.82
N PHE A 29 20.82 -9.81 16.89
CA PHE A 29 19.50 -9.19 17.10
C PHE A 29 18.83 -9.55 18.44
N GLN A 30 19.45 -10.40 19.26
CA GLN A 30 18.90 -10.72 20.59
C GLN A 30 18.97 -9.53 21.58
N SER A 31 19.80 -8.52 21.30
CA SER A 31 20.07 -7.43 22.25
C SER A 31 19.01 -6.31 22.28
N SER A 32 18.12 -6.20 21.30
CA SER A 32 17.25 -5.01 21.15
C SER A 32 15.74 -5.29 21.22
N LEU A 33 15.32 -6.54 21.46
CA LEU A 33 13.91 -6.95 21.49
C LEU A 33 13.45 -7.46 22.87
N THR A 34 14.05 -6.97 23.95
CA THR A 34 13.93 -7.57 25.28
C THR A 34 12.53 -7.56 25.92
N SER A 35 11.47 -7.07 25.27
CA SER A 35 10.08 -7.26 25.72
C SER A 35 9.02 -6.83 24.66
N VAL A 36 8.95 -7.48 23.49
CA VAL A 36 7.76 -7.31 22.63
C VAL A 36 6.68 -8.31 23.07
N THR A 37 5.46 -7.84 23.32
CA THR A 37 4.34 -8.70 23.69
C THR A 37 3.89 -9.55 22.50
N SER A 38 3.47 -10.79 22.77
CA SER A 38 2.98 -11.76 21.77
C SER A 38 1.89 -11.18 20.84
N SER A 39 1.02 -10.32 21.37
CA SER A 39 -0.06 -9.67 20.60
C SER A 39 0.46 -8.68 19.54
N ILE A 40 1.57 -8.00 19.79
CA ILE A 40 2.19 -7.10 18.79
C ILE A 40 2.77 -7.92 17.63
N LEU A 41 3.33 -9.09 17.95
CA LEU A 41 3.94 -9.97 16.95
C LEU A 41 2.90 -10.72 16.11
N HIS A 42 1.85 -11.25 16.75
CA HIS A 42 0.89 -12.14 16.11
C HIS A 42 -0.45 -11.49 15.77
N GLY A 43 -0.67 -10.25 16.18
CA GLY A 43 -1.96 -9.57 16.03
C GLY A 43 -3.04 -10.16 16.94
N VAL A 44 -4.28 -9.70 16.72
CA VAL A 44 -5.49 -10.16 17.42
C VAL A 44 -6.54 -10.54 16.40
N VAL A 45 -7.25 -11.65 16.65
CA VAL A 45 -8.38 -12.08 15.82
C VAL A 45 -9.54 -11.09 15.99
N GLY A 46 -10.04 -10.59 14.88
CA GLY A 46 -11.11 -9.60 14.83
C GLY A 46 -12.22 -9.99 13.86
N GLU A 47 -12.70 -9.00 13.14
CA GLU A 47 -13.84 -9.10 12.22
C GLU A 47 -13.60 -10.15 11.13
N GLY A 48 -14.61 -10.99 10.87
CA GLY A 48 -14.52 -12.08 9.88
C GLY A 48 -13.47 -13.14 10.19
N GLN A 49 -13.10 -13.31 11.47
CA GLN A 49 -12.04 -14.24 11.92
C GLN A 49 -10.66 -13.96 11.32
N ARG A 50 -10.44 -12.73 10.81
CA ARG A 50 -9.16 -12.26 10.28
C ARG A 50 -8.26 -11.75 11.41
N VAL A 51 -6.95 -11.72 11.17
CA VAL A 51 -5.98 -11.23 12.15
C VAL A 51 -5.66 -9.78 11.88
N TYR A 52 -5.63 -8.93 12.90
CA TYR A 52 -5.39 -7.50 12.78
C TYR A 52 -4.29 -7.00 13.72
N ALA A 53 -3.67 -5.88 13.36
CA ALA A 53 -2.62 -5.25 14.16
C ALA A 53 -3.15 -4.83 15.54
N ALA A 54 -2.35 -5.12 16.57
CA ALA A 54 -2.63 -4.75 17.97
C ALA A 54 -1.80 -3.56 18.45
N TYR A 55 -0.96 -3.00 17.58
CA TYR A 55 -0.07 -1.87 17.84
C TYR A 55 -0.42 -0.72 16.89
N GLY A 56 -0.23 0.51 17.37
CA GLY A 56 -0.66 1.73 16.69
C GLY A 56 -1.68 2.49 17.51
N LYS A 57 -1.73 3.80 17.35
CA LYS A 57 -2.67 4.66 18.06
C LYS A 57 -4.11 4.40 17.62
N GLU A 58 -4.30 4.21 16.32
CA GLU A 58 -5.60 4.01 15.69
C GLU A 58 -5.69 2.58 15.15
N GLU A 59 -6.89 2.01 15.15
CA GLU A 59 -7.10 0.68 14.57
C GLU A 59 -6.91 0.72 13.05
N TYR A 60 -6.06 -0.16 12.54
CA TYR A 60 -5.85 -0.32 11.10
C TYR A 60 -7.06 -0.99 10.44
N GLY A 61 -7.47 -0.52 9.27
CA GLY A 61 -8.69 -0.97 8.59
C GLY A 61 -8.58 -2.37 7.97
N LEU A 62 -7.35 -2.81 7.63
CA LEU A 62 -7.11 -4.07 6.92
C LEU A 62 -6.47 -5.14 7.82
N PRO A 63 -6.66 -6.43 7.50
CA PRO A 63 -5.99 -7.54 8.20
C PRO A 63 -4.46 -7.49 8.10
N MET A 64 -3.80 -8.46 8.73
CA MET A 64 -2.36 -8.70 8.67
C MET A 64 -2.00 -10.19 8.62
N ASP A 65 -2.98 -11.05 8.33
CA ASP A 65 -2.77 -12.48 8.10
C ASP A 65 -2.15 -12.75 6.72
N ASP A 66 -1.76 -14.01 6.46
CA ASP A 66 -1.02 -14.41 5.25
C ASP A 66 -1.77 -14.05 3.97
N GLN A 67 -3.11 -14.18 3.99
CA GLN A 67 -3.93 -13.80 2.85
C GLN A 67 -3.83 -12.30 2.52
N GLU A 68 -3.71 -11.44 3.53
CA GLU A 68 -3.51 -10.01 3.28
C GLU A 68 -2.09 -9.68 2.83
N LEU A 69 -1.09 -10.41 3.33
CA LEU A 69 0.29 -10.25 2.89
C LEU A 69 0.47 -10.60 1.40
N ASP A 70 -0.10 -11.73 0.97
CA ASP A 70 -0.10 -12.13 -0.45
C ASP A 70 -0.78 -11.06 -1.34
N ARG A 71 -1.85 -10.45 -0.83
CA ARG A 71 -2.56 -9.36 -1.50
C ARG A 71 -1.66 -8.14 -1.69
N MET A 72 -0.88 -7.78 -0.66
CA MET A 72 0.03 -6.63 -0.70
C MET A 72 1.17 -6.84 -1.71
N ASP A 73 1.72 -8.05 -1.81
CA ASP A 73 2.75 -8.40 -2.81
C ASP A 73 2.19 -8.31 -4.25
N LEU A 74 0.95 -8.76 -4.46
CA LEU A 74 0.24 -8.55 -5.72
C LEU A 74 0.03 -7.06 -6.02
N CYS A 75 -0.28 -6.25 -5.00
CA CYS A 75 -0.41 -4.80 -5.14
C CYS A 75 0.91 -4.14 -5.54
N HIS A 76 2.02 -4.49 -4.90
CA HIS A 76 3.34 -4.02 -5.30
C HIS A 76 3.60 -4.29 -6.80
N THR A 77 3.37 -5.53 -7.25
CA THR A 77 3.57 -5.95 -8.64
C THR A 77 2.69 -5.16 -9.62
N LYS A 78 1.43 -4.94 -9.26
CA LYS A 78 0.48 -4.12 -10.05
C LYS A 78 1.00 -2.69 -10.21
N TYR A 79 1.39 -2.04 -9.12
CA TYR A 79 1.84 -0.64 -9.14
C TYR A 79 3.15 -0.48 -9.90
N PHE A 80 4.12 -1.37 -9.66
CA PHE A 80 5.38 -1.38 -10.41
C PHE A 80 5.14 -1.53 -11.92
N SER A 81 4.23 -2.43 -12.32
CA SER A 81 3.83 -2.59 -13.72
C SER A 81 3.09 -1.37 -14.26
N LEU A 82 2.22 -0.74 -13.47
CA LEU A 82 1.48 0.48 -13.82
C LEU A 82 2.42 1.66 -14.10
N LEU A 83 3.53 1.74 -13.36
CA LEU A 83 4.56 2.78 -13.50
C LEU A 83 5.68 2.43 -14.48
N LYS A 84 5.49 1.38 -15.29
CA LYS A 84 6.45 0.90 -16.30
C LYS A 84 7.81 0.52 -15.68
N GLN A 85 7.77 -0.25 -14.60
CA GLN A 85 8.93 -0.74 -13.87
C GLN A 85 9.76 0.38 -13.23
N ARG A 86 9.12 1.51 -12.89
CA ARG A 86 9.72 2.57 -12.07
C ARG A 86 9.20 2.47 -10.64
N ARG A 87 10.13 2.55 -9.67
CA ARG A 87 9.83 2.45 -8.23
C ARG A 87 9.25 3.73 -7.67
N PHE A 88 9.71 4.86 -8.19
CA PHE A 88 9.28 6.21 -7.88
C PHE A 88 9.45 7.08 -9.13
N LEU A 89 8.80 8.24 -9.17
CA LEU A 89 8.85 9.20 -10.28
C LEU A 89 9.63 10.48 -9.95
N SER A 90 9.88 10.73 -8.67
CA SER A 90 10.63 11.87 -8.17
C SER A 90 12.05 11.91 -8.74
N PRO A 91 12.53 13.09 -9.17
CA PRO A 91 13.90 13.24 -9.64
C PRO A 91 14.85 13.42 -8.45
N ILE A 92 15.03 12.34 -7.68
CA ILE A 92 15.96 12.29 -6.55
C ILE A 92 17.41 12.36 -7.02
N SER A 93 18.32 12.72 -6.12
CA SER A 93 19.77 12.69 -6.37
C SER A 93 20.24 11.29 -6.76
N GLU A 94 21.25 11.18 -7.61
CA GLU A 94 21.90 9.90 -7.93
C GLU A 94 22.62 9.28 -6.71
N ASN A 95 22.93 10.09 -5.69
CA ASN A 95 23.63 9.65 -4.49
C ASN A 95 22.87 10.08 -3.21
N PRO A 96 21.64 9.59 -2.98
CA PRO A 96 20.93 9.85 -1.74
C PRO A 96 21.69 9.19 -0.57
N GLN A 97 21.64 9.78 0.61
CA GLN A 97 22.31 9.26 1.79
C GLN A 97 21.32 8.59 2.75
N ARG A 98 20.08 9.08 2.80
CA ARG A 98 19.01 8.53 3.63
C ARG A 98 17.66 8.57 2.92
N ILE A 99 17.02 7.42 2.79
CA ILE A 99 15.70 7.23 2.20
C ILE A 99 14.77 6.67 3.29
N LEU A 100 13.59 7.26 3.45
CA LEU A 100 12.57 6.77 4.37
C LEU A 100 11.38 6.24 3.58
N ASP A 101 10.98 5.00 3.87
CA ASP A 101 9.73 4.40 3.38
C ASP A 101 8.69 4.41 4.51
N LEU A 102 7.54 5.01 4.23
CA LEU A 102 6.44 5.13 5.18
C LEU A 102 5.40 4.06 4.89
N GLY A 103 5.31 3.08 5.78
CA GLY A 103 4.27 2.06 5.76
C GLY A 103 4.53 0.91 4.80
N CYS A 104 5.69 0.27 4.93
CA CYS A 104 6.02 -1.13 4.71
C CYS A 104 5.05 -1.99 3.89
N GLY A 105 3.80 -2.17 4.33
CA GLY A 105 3.00 -3.31 3.88
C GLY A 105 3.76 -4.61 4.16
N THR A 106 4.02 -5.44 3.15
CA THR A 106 4.95 -6.58 3.27
C THR A 106 6.42 -6.17 3.41
N GLY A 107 6.78 -4.92 3.11
CA GLY A 107 8.03 -4.23 3.48
C GLY A 107 9.28 -4.63 2.72
N SER A 108 9.34 -5.90 2.33
CA SER A 108 10.55 -6.48 1.78
C SER A 108 10.81 -5.96 0.37
N ILE A 109 9.81 -5.93 -0.50
CA ILE A 109 10.09 -5.77 -1.94
C ILE A 109 10.59 -4.36 -2.28
N TRP A 110 9.89 -3.30 -1.86
CA TRP A 110 10.30 -1.95 -2.24
C TRP A 110 11.59 -1.49 -1.54
N CYS A 111 11.70 -1.63 -0.20
CA CYS A 111 12.92 -1.20 0.52
C CYS A 111 14.15 -1.95 0.04
N VAL A 112 14.07 -3.28 -0.12
CA VAL A 112 15.21 -4.09 -0.55
C VAL A 112 15.65 -3.70 -1.94
N GLU A 113 14.70 -3.55 -2.88
CA GLU A 113 15.05 -3.17 -4.24
C GLU A 113 15.64 -1.76 -4.34
N VAL A 114 15.13 -0.80 -3.56
CA VAL A 114 15.71 0.56 -3.50
C VAL A 114 17.07 0.56 -2.82
N ALA A 115 17.27 -0.27 -1.80
CA ALA A 115 18.57 -0.42 -1.14
C ALA A 115 19.62 -1.06 -2.08
N ASP A 116 19.19 -1.99 -2.94
CA ASP A 116 20.04 -2.57 -4.00
C ASP A 116 20.38 -1.54 -5.09
N ASP A 117 19.42 -0.70 -5.49
CA ASP A 117 19.66 0.39 -6.46
C ASP A 117 20.60 1.47 -5.90
N PHE A 118 20.54 1.74 -4.59
CA PHE A 118 21.31 2.78 -3.90
C PHE A 118 22.16 2.22 -2.75
N PRO A 119 23.24 1.49 -3.03
CA PRO A 119 24.06 0.86 -2.00
C PRO A 119 24.76 1.85 -1.05
N GLY A 120 24.86 3.13 -1.45
CA GLY A 120 25.38 4.22 -0.62
C GLY A 120 24.35 4.90 0.28
N ALA A 121 23.06 4.59 0.12
CA ALA A 121 21.97 5.17 0.90
C ALA A 121 21.59 4.25 2.05
N GLN A 122 21.33 4.81 3.22
CA GLN A 122 20.59 4.13 4.27
C GLN A 122 19.09 4.17 3.94
N VAL A 123 18.48 3.03 3.70
CA VAL A 123 17.03 2.90 3.49
C VAL A 123 16.40 2.44 4.80
N VAL A 124 15.47 3.23 5.33
CA VAL A 124 14.75 2.92 6.56
C VAL A 124 13.28 2.80 6.23
N ASP A 125 12.70 1.63 6.48
CA ASP A 125 11.27 1.42 6.38
C ASP A 125 10.61 1.43 7.76
N THR A 126 9.39 1.98 7.82
CA THR A 126 8.59 2.06 9.05
C THR A 126 7.26 1.36 8.91
N SER A 127 6.90 0.57 9.92
CA SER A 127 5.64 -0.15 9.97
C SER A 127 5.11 -0.23 11.39
N HIS A 128 3.79 -0.20 11.56
CA HIS A 128 3.14 -0.51 12.83
C HIS A 128 2.83 -2.02 13.00
N ALA A 129 3.04 -2.83 11.95
CA ALA A 129 2.73 -4.26 11.94
C ALA A 129 4.00 -5.12 11.96
N LEU A 130 4.43 -5.55 13.16
CA LEU A 130 5.70 -6.30 13.34
C LEU A 130 5.75 -7.67 12.61
N ARG A 131 4.60 -8.26 12.29
CA ARG A 131 4.53 -9.55 11.58
C ARG A 131 5.14 -9.46 10.19
N THR A 132 4.98 -8.32 9.50
CA THR A 132 5.59 -8.09 8.18
C THR A 132 7.12 -8.12 8.31
N MET A 133 7.66 -7.45 9.33
CA MET A 133 9.10 -7.43 9.65
C MET A 133 9.69 -8.80 10.03
N THR A 134 8.88 -9.71 10.55
CA THR A 134 9.34 -11.05 10.92
C THR A 134 9.54 -11.94 9.68
N LEU A 135 8.71 -11.79 8.64
CA LEU A 135 8.91 -12.48 7.36
C LEU A 135 10.10 -11.93 6.58
N MET A 136 10.41 -10.63 6.70
CA MET A 136 11.59 -10.01 6.07
C MET A 136 12.91 -10.66 6.50
N ARG A 137 12.97 -11.21 7.73
CA ARG A 137 14.14 -11.95 8.24
C ARG A 137 14.45 -13.26 7.51
N LEU A 138 13.51 -13.78 6.72
CA LEU A 138 13.71 -14.98 5.90
C LEU A 138 14.33 -14.65 4.52
N SER A 139 14.44 -13.37 4.17
CA SER A 139 15.02 -12.88 2.93
C SER A 139 16.40 -12.25 3.17
N ARG A 140 17.27 -12.28 2.16
CA ARG A 140 18.61 -11.67 2.20
C ARG A 140 18.46 -10.15 2.11
N VAL A 141 18.21 -9.49 3.24
CA VAL A 141 18.10 -8.03 3.34
C VAL A 141 19.48 -7.38 3.11
N PRO A 142 19.59 -6.35 2.25
CA PRO A 142 20.83 -5.60 2.07
C PRO A 142 21.30 -4.95 3.38
N PRO A 143 22.61 -4.82 3.63
CA PRO A 143 23.14 -4.27 4.87
C PRO A 143 22.78 -2.79 5.11
N ASN A 144 22.30 -2.10 4.07
CA ASN A 144 21.87 -0.72 4.08
C ASN A 144 20.34 -0.51 4.16
N CYS A 145 19.52 -1.58 4.21
CA CYS A 145 18.08 -1.49 4.51
C CYS A 145 17.84 -1.92 5.98
N SER A 146 17.06 -1.13 6.70
CA SER A 146 16.68 -1.38 8.09
C SER A 146 15.19 -1.12 8.30
N PHE A 147 14.60 -1.81 9.26
CA PHE A 147 13.16 -1.76 9.52
C PHE A 147 12.90 -1.30 10.96
N GLU A 148 12.01 -0.34 11.12
CA GLU A 148 11.61 0.24 12.41
C GLU A 148 10.12 -0.02 12.68
N LEU A 149 9.83 -0.58 13.87
CA LEU A 149 8.45 -0.71 14.35
C LEU A 149 8.03 0.63 14.93
N ASP A 150 7.24 1.40 14.20
CA ASP A 150 6.73 2.70 14.64
C ASP A 150 5.39 3.03 13.96
N ASP A 151 4.62 3.89 14.59
CA ASP A 151 3.40 4.45 14.06
C ASP A 151 3.70 5.80 13.40
N ILE A 152 3.63 5.83 12.06
CA ILE A 152 3.94 7.04 11.27
C ILE A 152 2.96 8.20 11.53
N GLU A 153 1.80 7.96 12.16
CA GLU A 153 0.88 9.00 12.63
C GLU A 153 1.24 9.54 14.02
N GLN A 154 2.25 8.99 14.69
CA GLN A 154 2.83 9.59 15.89
C GLN A 154 3.92 10.60 15.54
N THR A 155 4.44 11.28 16.55
CA THR A 155 5.51 12.27 16.35
C THR A 155 6.80 11.54 16.04
N TRP A 156 7.33 11.74 14.84
CA TRP A 156 8.56 11.06 14.41
C TRP A 156 9.74 11.42 15.30
N THR A 157 10.57 10.42 15.60
CA THR A 157 11.76 10.55 16.46
C THR A 157 13.04 10.78 15.68
N TRP A 158 12.97 10.71 14.35
CA TRP A 158 14.10 11.00 13.48
C TRP A 158 14.55 12.46 13.61
N ARG A 159 15.80 12.71 13.24
CA ARG A 159 16.35 14.07 13.22
C ARG A 159 15.68 14.88 12.10
N ALA A 160 15.34 16.13 12.38
CA ALA A 160 14.93 17.09 11.34
C ALA A 160 16.01 17.25 10.27
N ASP A 161 15.61 17.54 9.03
CA ASP A 161 16.52 17.72 7.88
C ASP A 161 17.53 16.57 7.70
N SER A 162 17.06 15.31 7.80
CA SER A 162 17.93 14.12 7.74
C SER A 162 17.69 13.21 6.54
N ALA A 163 16.48 13.22 5.96
CA ALA A 163 16.13 12.41 4.80
C ALA A 163 16.38 13.15 3.49
N ASP A 164 16.92 12.45 2.48
CA ASP A 164 17.02 12.96 1.11
C ASP A 164 15.76 12.64 0.30
N PHE A 165 15.09 11.54 0.64
CA PHE A 165 13.85 11.10 0.01
C PHE A 165 12.91 10.48 1.04
N ILE A 166 11.63 10.83 0.98
CA ILE A 166 10.56 10.19 1.75
C ILE A 166 9.53 9.65 0.76
N PHE A 167 9.29 8.36 0.84
CA PHE A 167 8.37 7.64 -0.02
C PHE A 167 7.20 7.08 0.78
N SER A 168 6.03 7.01 0.16
CA SER A 168 4.96 6.14 0.63
C SER A 168 4.19 5.58 -0.54
N ARG A 169 3.68 4.35 -0.35
CA ARG A 169 2.83 3.69 -1.33
C ARG A 169 1.66 3.02 -0.64
N ASP A 170 0.47 3.29 -1.17
CA ASP A 170 -0.78 2.62 -0.82
C ASP A 170 -1.13 2.70 0.67
N LEU A 171 -0.93 3.88 1.27
CA LEU A 171 -1.34 4.20 2.65
C LEU A 171 -2.85 4.41 2.82
N ILE A 172 -3.66 4.00 1.84
CA ILE A 172 -5.12 4.07 1.94
C ILE A 172 -5.60 3.22 3.11
N LEU A 173 -6.61 3.69 3.85
CA LEU A 173 -7.13 3.03 5.06
C LEU A 173 -6.16 2.95 6.25
N SER A 174 -4.93 3.45 6.11
CA SER A 174 -3.90 3.47 7.16
C SER A 174 -3.85 4.78 7.92
N ILE A 175 -4.04 5.90 7.22
CA ILE A 175 -3.74 7.24 7.74
C ILE A 175 -5.03 8.02 7.99
N ARG A 176 -5.15 8.58 9.20
CA ARG A 176 -6.25 9.50 9.57
C ARG A 176 -5.96 10.94 9.21
N ASN A 177 -4.69 11.35 9.19
CA ASN A 177 -4.31 12.74 8.95
C ASN A 177 -3.10 12.88 8.03
N PHE A 178 -3.34 12.82 6.71
CA PHE A 178 -2.33 13.09 5.70
C PHE A 178 -1.69 14.48 5.81
N PRO A 179 -2.42 15.59 6.04
CA PRO A 179 -1.80 16.90 6.24
C PRO A 179 -0.73 16.92 7.36
N ARG A 180 -1.00 16.25 8.48
CA ARG A 180 -0.03 16.09 9.57
C ARG A 180 1.15 15.23 9.11
N LEU A 181 0.90 14.11 8.43
CA LEU A 181 1.96 13.26 7.89
C LEU A 181 2.89 14.02 6.94
N ILE A 182 2.31 14.84 6.05
CA ILE A 182 3.01 15.71 5.11
C ILE A 182 3.84 16.77 5.85
N ASP A 183 3.30 17.37 6.92
CA ASP A 183 4.05 18.30 7.76
C ASP A 183 5.25 17.62 8.45
N GLN A 184 5.08 16.38 8.94
CA GLN A 184 6.20 15.61 9.49
C GLN A 184 7.25 15.31 8.42
N ALA A 185 6.83 14.87 7.23
CA ALA A 185 7.72 14.62 6.11
C ALA A 185 8.52 15.88 5.73
N TYR A 186 7.86 17.03 5.65
CA TYR A 186 8.53 18.30 5.39
C TYR A 186 9.58 18.65 6.46
N ARG A 187 9.30 18.41 7.75
CA ARG A 187 10.25 18.69 8.85
C ARG A 187 11.49 17.80 8.79
N HIS A 188 11.37 16.55 8.33
CA HIS A 188 12.45 15.57 8.34
C HIS A 188 13.21 15.48 7.01
N LEU A 189 12.64 15.99 5.92
CA LEU A 189 13.35 16.14 4.65
C LEU A 189 14.41 17.24 4.75
N LYS A 190 15.59 16.99 4.19
CA LYS A 190 16.60 18.03 3.95
C LYS A 190 16.08 19.08 2.97
N PRO A 191 16.56 20.33 3.05
CA PRO A 191 16.40 21.29 1.95
C PRO A 191 16.85 20.66 0.62
N GLY A 192 15.99 20.73 -0.41
CA GLY A 192 16.21 20.07 -1.69
C GLY A 192 15.84 18.58 -1.76
N GLY A 193 15.45 17.95 -0.65
CA GLY A 193 14.97 16.56 -0.62
C GLY A 193 13.56 16.43 -1.21
N TRP A 194 13.19 15.21 -1.61
CA TRP A 194 11.92 14.91 -2.28
C TRP A 194 10.96 14.11 -1.41
N ILE A 195 9.67 14.35 -1.58
CA ILE A 195 8.59 13.50 -1.08
C ILE A 195 7.82 12.92 -2.26
N GLU A 196 7.40 11.66 -2.16
CA GLU A 196 6.50 11.03 -3.13
C GLU A 196 5.47 10.14 -2.46
N PHE A 197 4.20 10.43 -2.70
CA PHE A 197 3.07 9.60 -2.29
C PHE A 197 2.44 8.97 -3.52
N GLN A 198 2.33 7.64 -3.52
CA GLN A 198 1.64 6.87 -4.54
C GLN A 198 0.43 6.17 -3.94
N CYS A 199 -0.78 6.39 -4.43
CA CYS A 199 -1.96 5.79 -3.82
C CYS A 199 -3.12 5.70 -4.82
N HIS A 200 -3.85 4.58 -4.82
CA HIS A 200 -5.13 4.55 -5.52
C HIS A 200 -6.20 5.23 -4.69
N THR A 201 -7.21 5.77 -5.36
CA THR A 201 -8.46 6.15 -4.69
C THR A 201 -9.38 4.94 -4.57
N GLY A 202 -10.28 4.95 -3.60
CA GLY A 202 -11.44 4.06 -3.56
C GLY A 202 -12.64 4.60 -4.34
N LEU A 203 -12.41 5.56 -5.25
CA LEU A 203 -13.44 6.17 -6.08
C LEU A 203 -13.54 5.44 -7.42
N LEU A 204 -14.61 4.65 -7.58
CA LEU A 204 -14.82 3.86 -8.79
C LEU A 204 -15.20 4.78 -9.96
N GLN A 205 -14.42 4.75 -11.04
CA GLN A 205 -14.62 5.57 -12.22
C GLN A 205 -14.90 4.70 -13.45
N CYS A 206 -15.57 5.30 -14.45
CA CYS A 206 -15.87 4.69 -15.74
C CYS A 206 -16.15 5.82 -16.74
N ASP A 207 -15.42 5.88 -17.86
CA ASP A 207 -15.52 7.01 -18.80
C ASP A 207 -16.59 6.85 -19.88
N ASP A 208 -17.04 5.61 -20.14
CA ASP A 208 -17.85 5.28 -21.31
C ASP A 208 -19.28 4.81 -20.96
N GLY A 209 -19.66 4.95 -19.69
CA GLY A 209 -21.00 4.62 -19.21
C GLY A 209 -21.32 3.13 -19.14
N THR A 210 -20.34 2.24 -19.36
CA THR A 210 -20.54 0.79 -19.25
C THR A 210 -20.86 0.33 -17.82
N LEU A 211 -20.41 1.10 -16.81
CA LEU A 211 -20.77 0.89 -15.41
C LEU A 211 -22.10 1.58 -15.08
N ARG A 212 -23.18 0.79 -15.07
CA ARG A 212 -24.53 1.23 -14.69
C ARG A 212 -24.58 1.83 -13.28
N ASP A 213 -25.54 2.72 -13.06
CA ASP A 213 -25.73 3.39 -11.76
C ASP A 213 -26.29 2.46 -10.67
N ASP A 214 -27.09 1.47 -11.08
CA ASP A 214 -27.69 0.46 -10.21
C ASP A 214 -26.85 -0.83 -10.11
N SER A 215 -25.57 -0.79 -10.53
CA SER A 215 -24.68 -1.94 -10.41
C SER A 215 -24.26 -2.19 -8.97
N THR A 216 -24.06 -3.46 -8.63
CA THR A 216 -23.52 -3.88 -7.34
C THR A 216 -22.15 -3.27 -7.11
N PHE A 217 -21.31 -3.17 -8.15
CA PHE A 217 -19.98 -2.59 -8.03
C PHE A 217 -20.01 -1.11 -7.64
N ARG A 218 -20.91 -0.33 -8.25
CA ARG A 218 -21.09 1.08 -7.86
C ARG A 218 -21.66 1.20 -6.45
N HIS A 219 -22.64 0.35 -6.12
CA HIS A 219 -23.22 0.32 -4.77
C HIS A 219 -22.16 0.00 -3.71
N TRP A 220 -21.35 -1.04 -3.92
CA TRP A 220 -20.24 -1.42 -3.05
C TRP A 220 -19.21 -0.30 -2.91
N ALA A 221 -18.79 0.33 -4.01
CA ALA A 221 -17.83 1.44 -3.96
C ALA A 221 -18.35 2.64 -3.16
N ASN A 222 -19.64 2.97 -3.31
CA ASN A 222 -20.28 4.04 -2.52
C ASN A 222 -20.37 3.68 -1.03
N LEU A 223 -20.71 2.43 -0.71
CA LEU A 223 -20.71 1.95 0.68
C LEU A 223 -19.30 2.02 1.28
N THR A 224 -18.29 1.58 0.54
CA THR A 224 -16.88 1.68 0.96
C THR A 224 -16.49 3.12 1.22
N LYS A 225 -16.82 4.05 0.32
CA LYS A 225 -16.57 5.49 0.52
C LYS A 225 -17.20 5.98 1.84
N THR A 226 -18.49 5.73 2.06
CA THR A 226 -19.18 6.15 3.29
C THR A 226 -18.61 5.47 4.55
N ALA A 227 -18.30 4.18 4.47
CA ALA A 227 -17.71 3.43 5.58
C ALA A 227 -16.35 4.03 5.98
N CYS A 228 -15.53 4.37 4.98
CA CYS A 228 -14.20 4.93 5.16
C CYS A 228 -14.22 6.36 5.70
N GLU A 229 -15.13 7.20 5.22
CA GLU A 229 -15.37 8.55 5.77
C GLU A 229 -15.73 8.47 7.27
N ARG A 230 -16.64 7.58 7.65
CA ARG A 230 -17.03 7.36 9.05
C ARG A 230 -15.92 6.74 9.89
N TYR A 231 -15.12 5.87 9.29
CA TYR A 231 -13.98 5.26 9.96
C TYR A 231 -12.87 6.29 10.23
N GLY A 232 -12.81 7.37 9.45
CA GLY A 232 -11.77 8.40 9.53
C GLY A 232 -10.60 8.19 8.55
N THR A 233 -10.78 7.39 7.49
CA THR A 233 -9.79 7.17 6.42
C THR A 233 -10.42 7.41 5.04
N PRO A 234 -10.74 8.65 4.66
CA PRO A 234 -11.41 8.94 3.39
C PRO A 234 -10.62 8.38 2.19
N VAL A 235 -11.31 7.63 1.33
CA VAL A 235 -10.69 6.99 0.15
C VAL A 235 -10.41 7.95 -1.01
N ASP A 236 -10.72 9.23 -0.84
CA ASP A 236 -10.49 10.31 -1.80
C ASP A 236 -9.36 11.27 -1.37
N ASP A 237 -8.71 11.02 -0.23
CA ASP A 237 -7.52 11.78 0.21
C ASP A 237 -6.44 11.91 -0.87
N PRO A 238 -6.14 10.89 -1.71
CA PRO A 238 -5.13 11.03 -2.77
C PRO A 238 -5.41 12.15 -3.77
N THR A 239 -6.69 12.53 -3.96
CA THR A 239 -7.08 13.63 -4.85
C THR A 239 -6.65 15.01 -4.34
N ARG A 240 -6.27 15.11 -3.05
CA ARG A 240 -5.88 16.34 -2.35
C ARG A 240 -4.38 16.40 -2.03
N PHE A 241 -3.61 15.36 -2.35
CA PHE A 241 -2.18 15.29 -2.04
C PHE A 241 -1.41 16.47 -2.64
N LYS A 242 -1.67 16.82 -3.90
CA LYS A 242 -1.01 17.95 -4.56
C LYS A 242 -1.25 19.26 -3.80
N GLU A 243 -2.52 19.55 -3.50
CA GLU A 243 -2.91 20.73 -2.75
C GLU A 243 -2.22 20.78 -1.38
N TRP A 244 -2.19 19.67 -0.65
CA TRP A 244 -1.54 19.62 0.66
C TRP A 244 -0.02 19.78 0.58
N PHE A 245 0.63 19.28 -0.47
CA PHE A 245 2.06 19.49 -0.69
C PHE A 245 2.35 20.97 -0.93
N GLU A 246 1.57 21.61 -1.80
CA GLU A 246 1.69 23.04 -2.11
C GLU A 246 1.41 23.91 -0.88
N GLN A 247 0.34 23.64 -0.14
CA GLN A 247 -0.02 24.35 1.09
C GLN A 247 1.06 24.23 2.16
N ARG A 248 1.73 23.07 2.24
CA ARG A 248 2.82 22.88 3.19
C ARG A 248 4.08 23.65 2.78
N GLY A 249 4.25 23.99 1.52
CA GLY A 249 5.39 24.72 0.98
C GLY A 249 6.39 23.87 0.20
N PHE A 250 6.00 22.67 -0.25
CA PHE A 250 6.80 21.95 -1.26
C PHE A 250 6.77 22.73 -2.59
N GLU A 251 7.89 22.72 -3.30
CA GLU A 251 8.03 23.28 -4.64
C GLU A 251 8.10 22.19 -5.70
N CYS A 252 7.95 22.56 -6.98
CA CYS A 252 7.96 21.61 -8.11
C CYS A 252 6.94 20.47 -7.96
N VAL A 253 5.79 20.73 -7.32
CA VAL A 253 4.78 19.70 -7.05
C VAL A 253 4.16 19.21 -8.36
N THR A 254 4.30 17.92 -8.61
CA THR A 254 3.79 17.25 -9.80
C THR A 254 2.78 16.18 -9.39
N GLU A 255 1.69 16.08 -10.14
CA GLU A 255 0.67 15.06 -9.99
C GLU A 255 0.52 14.31 -11.31
N GLU A 256 0.66 12.99 -11.25
CA GLU A 256 0.39 12.08 -12.36
C GLU A 256 -0.72 11.12 -11.96
N VAL A 257 -1.80 11.10 -12.75
CA VAL A 257 -2.95 10.22 -12.50
C VAL A 257 -3.00 9.12 -13.55
N TYR A 258 -2.97 7.88 -13.09
CA TYR A 258 -3.04 6.67 -13.89
C TYR A 258 -4.40 6.00 -13.74
N LYS A 259 -4.88 5.32 -14.78
CA LYS A 259 -6.09 4.50 -14.72
C LYS A 259 -5.68 3.06 -14.45
N MET A 260 -6.05 2.52 -13.29
CA MET A 260 -5.84 1.12 -12.94
C MET A 260 -7.13 0.34 -13.22
N PRO A 261 -7.21 -0.47 -14.29
CA PRO A 261 -8.43 -1.20 -14.64
C PRO A 261 -8.83 -2.17 -13.52
N CYS A 262 -10.13 -2.27 -13.23
CA CYS A 262 -10.64 -3.23 -12.24
C CYS A 262 -10.75 -4.66 -12.79
N THR A 263 -10.83 -4.81 -14.13
CA THR A 263 -10.89 -6.10 -14.83
C THR A 263 -10.06 -6.03 -16.13
N PRO A 264 -9.74 -7.17 -16.80
CA PRO A 264 -8.85 -7.18 -17.98
C PRO A 264 -9.52 -6.66 -19.27
N TRP A 265 -10.28 -5.57 -19.19
CA TRP A 265 -11.01 -4.96 -20.31
C TRP A 265 -10.13 -4.09 -21.22
N ALA A 266 -9.00 -3.58 -20.72
CA ALA A 266 -8.14 -2.68 -21.48
C ALA A 266 -7.55 -3.36 -22.73
N LYS A 267 -7.38 -2.59 -23.82
CA LYS A 267 -6.75 -3.07 -25.06
C LYS A 267 -5.22 -3.18 -24.93
N ASP A 268 -4.61 -2.24 -24.21
CA ASP A 268 -3.18 -2.26 -23.93
C ASP A 268 -2.81 -3.51 -23.12
N LYS A 269 -1.80 -4.26 -23.57
CA LYS A 269 -1.45 -5.57 -23.00
C LYS A 269 -1.06 -5.46 -21.52
N ARG A 270 -0.35 -4.39 -21.15
CA ARG A 270 0.11 -4.15 -19.79
C ARG A 270 -1.06 -3.77 -18.87
N LEU A 271 -1.92 -2.86 -19.30
CA LEU A 271 -3.14 -2.51 -18.55
C LEU A 271 -4.13 -3.68 -18.46
N LYS A 272 -4.21 -4.53 -19.49
CA LYS A 272 -4.99 -5.78 -19.45
C LYS A 272 -4.49 -6.72 -18.37
N LEU A 273 -3.17 -6.92 -18.27
CA LEU A 273 -2.56 -7.74 -17.24
C LEU A 273 -2.79 -7.16 -15.84
N ILE A 274 -2.62 -5.85 -15.67
CA ILE A 274 -2.93 -5.15 -14.41
C ILE A 274 -4.41 -5.35 -14.03
N GLY A 275 -5.32 -5.24 -14.99
CA GLY A 275 -6.75 -5.51 -14.77
C GLY A 275 -7.06 -6.95 -14.41
N ALA A 276 -6.29 -7.93 -14.92
CA ALA A 276 -6.43 -9.33 -14.50
C ALA A 276 -5.99 -9.53 -13.04
N TRP A 277 -4.88 -8.89 -12.64
CA TRP A 277 -4.42 -8.93 -11.24
C TRP A 277 -5.37 -8.20 -10.30
N GLU A 278 -5.93 -7.06 -10.71
CA GLU A 278 -6.92 -6.34 -9.89
C GLU A 278 -8.25 -7.12 -9.79
N GLN A 279 -8.69 -7.75 -10.87
CA GLN A 279 -9.83 -8.66 -10.82
C GLN A 279 -9.56 -9.81 -9.83
N HIS A 280 -8.38 -10.42 -9.87
CA HIS A 280 -8.00 -11.46 -8.92
C HIS A 280 -7.99 -10.93 -7.47
N ASN A 281 -7.44 -9.75 -7.25
CA ASN A 281 -7.42 -9.07 -5.95
C ASN A 281 -8.84 -8.91 -5.39
N LEU A 282 -9.75 -8.29 -6.16
CA LEU A 282 -11.14 -8.10 -5.74
C LEU A 282 -11.87 -9.44 -5.56
N MET A 283 -11.69 -10.40 -6.46
CA MET A 283 -12.38 -11.70 -6.36
C MET A 283 -12.03 -12.48 -5.08
N ASN A 284 -10.79 -12.37 -4.59
CA ASN A 284 -10.29 -13.21 -3.49
C ASN A 284 -10.14 -12.48 -2.14
N HIS A 285 -10.14 -11.14 -2.12
CA HIS A 285 -9.84 -10.38 -0.90
C HIS A 285 -10.91 -9.36 -0.51
N LEU A 286 -12.07 -9.34 -1.18
CA LEU A 286 -13.17 -8.41 -0.88
C LEU A 286 -13.53 -8.35 0.61
N GLU A 287 -13.66 -9.51 1.27
CA GLU A 287 -14.00 -9.57 2.69
C GLU A 287 -12.91 -8.94 3.56
N GLY A 288 -11.64 -9.14 3.23
CA GLY A 288 -10.53 -8.49 3.94
C GLY A 288 -10.59 -6.97 3.82
N LEU A 289 -10.99 -6.46 2.65
CA LEU A 289 -11.14 -5.03 2.38
C LEU A 289 -12.37 -4.42 3.08
N THR A 290 -13.44 -5.18 3.32
CA THR A 290 -14.72 -4.62 3.76
C THR A 290 -15.17 -5.01 5.15
N MET A 291 -14.77 -6.17 5.68
CA MET A 291 -15.41 -6.76 6.87
C MET A 291 -15.39 -5.81 8.05
N ARG A 292 -14.19 -5.38 8.47
CA ARG A 292 -14.00 -4.45 9.58
C ARG A 292 -14.69 -3.11 9.33
N LEU A 293 -14.48 -2.53 8.15
CA LEU A 293 -15.02 -1.22 7.80
C LEU A 293 -16.55 -1.20 7.83
N PHE A 294 -17.20 -2.21 7.25
CA PHE A 294 -18.65 -2.23 7.14
C PHE A 294 -19.30 -2.56 8.49
N GLN A 295 -18.73 -3.49 9.26
CA GLN A 295 -19.21 -3.81 10.60
C GLN A 295 -19.09 -2.60 11.53
N LYS A 296 -17.91 -1.96 11.60
CA LYS A 296 -17.69 -0.85 12.54
C LYS A 296 -18.34 0.46 12.10
N SER A 297 -18.36 0.78 10.81
CA SER A 297 -18.82 2.09 10.32
C SER A 297 -20.28 2.10 9.88
N LEU A 298 -20.80 0.97 9.39
CA LEU A 298 -22.15 0.86 8.83
C LEU A 298 -23.07 -0.03 9.66
N GLY A 299 -22.54 -0.81 10.61
CA GLY A 299 -23.31 -1.75 11.42
C GLY A 299 -23.81 -2.98 10.67
N TRP A 300 -23.20 -3.29 9.52
CA TRP A 300 -23.57 -4.44 8.71
C TRP A 300 -23.21 -5.74 9.42
N THR A 301 -24.01 -6.77 9.20
CA THR A 301 -23.71 -8.14 9.62
C THR A 301 -22.73 -8.80 8.66
N GLU A 302 -22.07 -9.87 9.13
CA GLU A 302 -21.19 -10.68 8.28
C GLU A 302 -21.93 -11.25 7.06
N ASP A 303 -23.16 -11.73 7.25
CA ASP A 303 -24.00 -12.27 6.16
C ASP A 303 -24.29 -11.23 5.08
N GLU A 304 -24.63 -9.98 5.45
CA GLU A 304 -24.85 -8.90 4.48
C GLU A 304 -23.58 -8.59 3.67
N ILE A 305 -22.41 -8.62 4.32
CA ILE A 305 -21.11 -8.39 3.68
C ILE A 305 -20.78 -9.54 2.71
N LEU A 306 -21.06 -10.78 3.08
CA LEU A 306 -20.87 -11.95 2.22
C LEU A 306 -21.81 -11.90 1.00
N VAL A 307 -23.06 -11.48 1.18
CA VAL A 307 -24.05 -11.34 0.10
C VAL A 307 -23.59 -10.31 -0.93
N ILE A 308 -23.23 -9.09 -0.50
CA ILE A 308 -22.76 -8.06 -1.45
C ILE A 308 -21.45 -8.49 -2.13
N SER A 309 -20.55 -9.17 -1.42
CA SER A 309 -19.31 -9.70 -1.99
C SER A 309 -19.58 -10.74 -3.08
N ALA A 310 -20.55 -11.64 -2.87
CA ALA A 310 -20.95 -12.63 -3.87
C ALA A 310 -21.57 -11.98 -5.12
N LEU A 311 -22.41 -10.96 -4.94
CA LEU A 311 -23.01 -10.21 -6.05
C LEU A 311 -21.94 -9.43 -6.84
N LEU A 312 -21.00 -8.79 -6.15
CA LEU A 312 -19.90 -8.07 -6.78
C LEU A 312 -19.00 -9.02 -7.59
N ARG A 313 -18.66 -10.18 -7.05
CA ARG A 313 -17.90 -11.21 -7.78
C ARG A 313 -18.56 -11.66 -9.08
N LYS A 314 -19.90 -11.62 -9.15
CA LYS A 314 -20.63 -11.93 -10.39
C LYS A 314 -20.42 -10.83 -11.44
N GLU A 315 -20.49 -9.57 -11.03
CA GLU A 315 -20.27 -8.43 -11.94
C GLU A 315 -18.82 -8.28 -12.38
N LEU A 316 -17.85 -8.59 -11.51
CA LEU A 316 -16.43 -8.55 -11.85
C LEU A 316 -16.06 -9.49 -13.00
N ARG A 317 -16.88 -10.51 -13.31
CA ARG A 317 -16.67 -11.41 -14.45
C ARG A 317 -17.08 -10.80 -15.79
N ASP A 318 -17.86 -9.71 -15.77
CA ASP A 318 -18.26 -8.99 -16.97
C ASP A 318 -17.14 -8.06 -17.44
N LEU A 319 -16.48 -8.45 -18.53
CA LEU A 319 -15.41 -7.66 -19.14
C LEU A 319 -15.95 -6.50 -19.99
N GLY A 320 -17.26 -6.41 -20.18
CA GLY A 320 -17.91 -5.27 -20.83
C GLY A 320 -17.99 -4.02 -19.94
N VAL A 321 -17.70 -4.14 -18.64
CA VAL A 321 -17.67 -3.03 -17.69
C VAL A 321 -16.25 -2.47 -17.59
N HIS A 322 -16.04 -1.26 -18.10
CA HIS A 322 -14.73 -0.61 -18.19
C HIS A 322 -14.42 0.26 -16.96
N ALA A 323 -14.64 -0.30 -15.77
CA ALA A 323 -14.38 0.40 -14.52
C ALA A 323 -12.89 0.42 -14.16
N TYR A 324 -12.44 1.49 -13.51
CA TYR A 324 -11.07 1.66 -13.05
C TYR A 324 -10.97 2.44 -11.73
N TRP A 325 -9.85 2.24 -11.02
CA TRP A 325 -9.43 3.06 -9.90
C TRP A 325 -8.41 4.11 -10.38
N PRO A 326 -8.66 5.41 -10.16
CA PRO A 326 -7.62 6.43 -10.30
C PRO A 326 -6.46 6.17 -9.34
N TYR A 327 -5.24 6.12 -9.87
CA TYR A 327 -3.99 5.96 -9.12
C TYR A 327 -3.17 7.24 -9.21
N TYR A 328 -3.00 7.90 -8.08
CA TYR A 328 -2.29 9.18 -7.96
C TYR A 328 -0.83 8.92 -7.60
N VAL A 329 0.08 9.55 -8.34
CA VAL A 329 1.47 9.71 -7.96
C VAL A 329 1.73 11.20 -7.81
N VAL A 330 1.97 11.64 -6.58
CA VAL A 330 2.23 13.05 -6.27
C VAL A 330 3.59 13.17 -5.62
N TYR A 331 4.43 14.03 -6.18
CA TYR A 331 5.76 14.30 -5.64
C TYR A 331 6.08 15.77 -5.62
N GLY A 332 6.92 16.18 -4.68
CA GLY A 332 7.34 17.57 -4.49
C GLY A 332 8.70 17.65 -3.81
N ARG A 333 9.37 18.78 -3.98
CA ARG A 333 10.70 19.02 -3.41
C ARG A 333 10.60 20.02 -2.27
N LYS A 334 11.31 19.79 -1.18
CA LYS A 334 11.46 20.80 -0.14
C LYS A 334 12.37 21.93 -0.65
N PRO A 335 12.01 23.21 -0.49
CA PRO A 335 12.84 24.33 -0.93
C PRO A 335 14.30 24.26 -0.43
N LEU A 336 15.24 24.71 -1.27
CA LEU A 336 16.68 24.74 -0.93
C LEU A 336 17.04 25.79 0.13
N ARG A 337 16.18 26.79 0.34
CA ARG A 337 16.34 27.85 1.33
C ARG A 337 15.05 27.97 2.15
N PRO A 338 15.12 28.21 3.47
CA PRO A 338 13.95 28.40 4.32
C PRO A 338 13.04 29.53 3.86
#